data_AF-A2T6C3-F1
#
_entry.id   AF-A2T6C3-F1
#
_cell.length_a   1.000
_cell.length_b   1.000
_cell.length_c   1.000
_cell.angle_alpha   90.00
_cell.angle_beta   90.00
_cell.angle_gamma   90.00
#
_symmetry.space_group_name_H-M   'P 1'
#
loop_
_entity.id
_entity.type
_entity.pdbx_description
1 polymer ?
#
loop_
_entity_poly.entity_id
_entity_poly.type
_entity_poly.pdbx_seq_one_letter_code
_entity_poly.pdbx_strand_id
1 'polypeptide(L)'
;KTVAFLRNLPSFWQLPPQDQRRLLQGCWGPLFLLGLAQDAVTFEVAEAPVPSILKKILLEEPSSSGGSGQPPDRPQPSLAAVQWLQCCLESFWGLELSPKEYACLKGTILF
;
A
#
# COMPACT_ATOMS: atom_id res chain seq x y z
N LYS A 1 12.67 1.90 -2.71
CA LYS A 1 13.92 1.35 -2.11
C LYS A 1 13.88 -0.17 -1.78
N THR A 2 12.73 -0.76 -1.47
CA THR A 2 12.60 -2.18 -1.08
C THR A 2 13.05 -3.19 -2.14
N VAL A 3 12.73 -2.99 -3.43
CA VAL A 3 13.22 -3.88 -4.51
C VAL A 3 14.75 -3.86 -4.61
N ALA A 4 15.38 -2.69 -4.44
CA ALA A 4 16.83 -2.58 -4.43
C ALA A 4 17.45 -3.31 -3.23
N PHE A 5 16.81 -3.26 -2.05
CA PHE A 5 17.24 -4.06 -0.89
C PHE A 5 17.23 -5.56 -1.22
N LEU A 6 16.13 -6.09 -1.77
CA LEU A 6 16.01 -7.52 -2.13
C LEU A 6 17.06 -7.95 -3.17
N ARG A 7 17.28 -7.11 -4.19
CA ARG A 7 18.30 -7.39 -5.23
C ARG A 7 19.72 -7.46 -4.67
N ASN A 8 20.00 -6.71 -3.61
CA ASN A 8 21.32 -6.65 -2.98
C ASN A 8 21.49 -7.61 -1.80
N LEU A 9 20.57 -8.56 -1.59
CA LEU A 9 20.57 -9.46 -0.45
C LEU A 9 20.98 -10.89 -0.86
N PRO A 10 22.25 -11.30 -0.69
CA PRO A 10 22.72 -12.60 -1.17
C PRO A 10 21.96 -13.78 -0.56
N SER A 11 21.58 -13.68 0.72
CA SER A 11 20.84 -14.73 1.43
C SER A 11 19.48 -15.03 0.80
N PHE A 12 18.82 -14.02 0.21
CA PHE A 12 17.54 -14.22 -0.46
C PHE A 12 17.71 -14.97 -1.79
N TRP A 13 18.74 -14.62 -2.57
CA TRP A 13 18.99 -15.24 -3.87
C TRP A 13 19.57 -16.66 -3.79
N GLN A 14 20.14 -17.04 -2.65
CA GLN A 14 20.59 -18.41 -2.39
C GLN A 14 19.45 -19.39 -2.13
N LEU A 15 18.24 -18.89 -1.84
CA LEU A 15 17.07 -19.75 -1.61
C LEU A 15 16.53 -20.32 -2.93
N PRO A 16 15.88 -21.51 -2.89
CA PRO A 16 15.11 -22.01 -4.03
C PRO A 16 14.05 -21.00 -4.51
N PRO A 17 13.77 -20.90 -5.83
CA PRO A 17 12.79 -19.95 -6.36
C PRO A 17 11.37 -20.10 -5.77
N GLN A 18 11.02 -21.29 -5.28
CA GLN A 18 9.75 -21.52 -4.58
C GLN A 18 9.72 -20.81 -3.23
N ASP A 19 10.82 -20.89 -2.47
CA ASP A 19 10.92 -20.26 -1.15
C ASP A 19 11.01 -18.74 -1.28
N GLN A 20 11.76 -18.23 -2.27
CA GLN A 20 11.78 -16.80 -2.59
C GLN A 20 10.36 -16.26 -2.83
N ARG A 21 9.56 -16.96 -3.66
CA ARG A 21 8.16 -16.57 -3.93
C ARG A 21 7.29 -16.67 -2.67
N ARG A 22 7.45 -17.72 -1.87
CA ARG A 22 6.69 -17.92 -0.63
C ARG A 22 6.97 -16.81 0.37
N LEU A 23 8.24 -16.45 0.59
CA LEU A 23 8.62 -15.36 1.47
C LEU A 23 7.99 -14.05 0.99
N LEU A 24 8.16 -13.69 -0.29
CA LEU A 24 7.58 -12.45 -0.83
C LEU A 24 6.06 -12.42 -0.73
N GLN A 25 5.36 -13.53 -1.00
CA GLN A 25 3.91 -13.61 -0.83
C GLN A 25 3.48 -13.35 0.61
N GLY A 26 4.26 -13.79 1.59
CA GLY A 26 3.96 -13.59 3.02
C GLY A 26 4.30 -12.20 3.55
N CYS A 27 5.33 -11.53 3.01
CA CYS A 27 5.89 -10.32 3.61
C CYS A 27 5.87 -9.06 2.73
N TRP A 28 5.38 -9.11 1.48
CA TRP A 28 5.40 -7.94 0.59
C TRP A 28 4.67 -6.72 1.17
N GLY A 29 3.56 -6.91 1.88
CA GLY A 29 2.76 -5.84 2.49
C GLY A 29 3.55 -5.07 3.55
N PRO A 30 4.05 -5.74 4.61
CA PRO A 30 4.93 -5.11 5.60
C PRO A 30 6.20 -4.49 5.00
N LEU A 31 6.84 -5.13 4.02
CA LEU A 31 8.02 -4.58 3.33
C LEU A 31 7.69 -3.33 2.49
N PHE A 32 6.48 -3.25 1.94
CA PHE A 32 5.99 -2.08 1.24
C PHE A 32 5.72 -0.94 2.22
N LEU A 33 5.02 -1.22 3.33
CA LEU A 33 4.74 -0.25 4.39
C LEU A 33 6.03 0.36 4.97
N LEU A 34 7.01 -0.48 5.28
CA LEU A 34 8.31 -0.02 5.78
C LEU A 34 9.08 0.79 4.72
N GLY A 35 8.85 0.50 3.44
CA GLY A 35 9.35 1.31 2.32
C GLY A 35 8.73 2.71 2.29
N LEU A 36 7.42 2.82 2.49
CA LEU A 36 6.71 4.11 2.57
C LEU A 36 7.22 4.95 3.74
N ALA A 37 7.39 4.33 4.92
CA ALA A 37 7.94 4.99 6.10
C ALA A 37 9.35 5.53 5.83
N GLN A 38 10.23 4.70 5.25
CA GLN A 38 11.61 5.10 4.92
C GLN A 38 11.70 6.17 3.83
N ASP A 39 10.72 6.22 2.92
CA ASP A 39 10.63 7.22 1.85
C ASP A 39 9.88 8.50 2.33
N ALA A 40 9.45 8.55 3.61
CA ALA A 40 8.70 9.65 4.20
C ALA A 40 7.47 10.07 3.37
N VAL A 41 6.77 9.08 2.81
CA VAL A 41 5.60 9.31 1.96
C VAL A 41 4.43 9.77 2.83
N THR A 42 3.92 10.96 2.56
CA THR A 42 2.71 11.50 3.19
C THR A 42 1.48 11.21 2.33
N PHE A 43 0.33 11.04 2.98
CA PHE A 43 -0.95 10.79 2.33
C PHE A 43 -1.89 11.95 2.60
N GLU A 44 -2.35 12.62 1.55
CA GLU A 44 -3.47 13.54 1.64
C GLU A 44 -4.78 12.73 1.51
N VAL A 45 -5.58 12.74 2.58
CA VAL A 45 -6.87 12.06 2.60
C VAL A 45 -7.94 13.09 2.29
N ALA A 46 -8.40 13.09 1.04
CA ALA A 46 -9.58 13.85 0.64
C ALA A 46 -10.79 12.92 0.65
N GLU A 47 -11.88 13.32 1.32
CA GLU A 47 -13.16 12.66 1.09
C GLU A 47 -13.61 12.95 -0.34
N ALA A 48 -13.79 11.87 -1.13
CA ALA A 48 -14.42 12.02 -2.43
C ALA A 48 -15.87 12.46 -2.21
N PRO A 49 -16.32 13.58 -2.80
CA PRO A 49 -17.70 14.02 -2.64
C PRO A 49 -18.62 12.93 -3.18
N VAL A 50 -19.38 12.31 -2.28
CA VAL A 50 -20.41 11.34 -2.66
C VAL A 50 -21.46 12.11 -3.47
N PRO A 51 -21.72 11.74 -4.74
CA PRO A 51 -22.75 12.41 -5.51
C PRO A 51 -24.07 12.26 -4.76
N SER A 52 -24.75 13.38 -4.52
CA SER A 52 -26.03 13.37 -3.80
C SER A 52 -27.00 12.43 -4.49
N ILE A 53 -27.92 11.83 -3.73
CA ILE A 53 -28.95 10.93 -4.27
C ILE A 53 -29.72 11.62 -5.40
N LEU A 54 -29.98 12.92 -5.27
CA LEU A 54 -30.57 13.73 -6.33
C LEU A 54 -29.68 13.83 -7.56
N LYS A 55 -28.36 14.02 -7.40
CA LYS A 55 -27.40 14.04 -8.52
C LYS A 55 -27.35 12.68 -9.22
N LYS A 56 -27.48 11.58 -8.48
CA LYS A 56 -27.63 10.23 -9.06
C LYS A 56 -28.94 10.12 -9.84
N ILE A 57 -30.08 10.42 -9.23
CA ILE A 57 -31.39 10.33 -9.89
C ILE A 57 -31.48 11.23 -11.14
N LEU A 58 -30.88 12.42 -11.10
CA LEU A 58 -30.96 13.41 -12.18
C LEU A 58 -29.94 13.18 -13.31
N LEU A 59 -28.82 12.49 -13.05
CA LEU A 59 -27.76 12.25 -14.05
C LEU A 59 -27.56 10.77 -14.43
N GLU A 60 -28.05 9.81 -13.63
CA GLU A 60 -28.07 8.38 -13.97
C GLU A 60 -29.42 8.05 -14.61
N GLU A 61 -29.47 8.11 -15.95
CA GLU A 61 -30.60 7.62 -16.75
C GLU A 61 -30.89 6.14 -16.46
N PRO A 62 -32.16 5.72 -16.33
CA PRO A 62 -32.49 4.32 -16.12
C PRO A 62 -32.27 3.54 -17.43
N SER A 63 -31.31 2.62 -17.38
CA SER A 63 -31.09 1.52 -18.31
C SER A 63 -30.61 1.85 -19.74
N SER A 64 -29.31 1.67 -19.98
CA SER A 64 -28.77 0.79 -21.03
C SER A 64 -27.25 0.93 -21.10
N SER A 65 -26.60 -0.19 -21.40
CA SER A 65 -25.18 -0.31 -21.64
C SER A 65 -24.61 0.81 -22.54
N GLY A 66 -23.65 1.57 -22.03
CA GLY A 66 -22.68 2.29 -22.88
C GLY A 66 -22.44 3.74 -22.49
N GLY A 67 -21.19 4.05 -22.14
CA GLY A 67 -20.62 5.36 -22.43
C GLY A 67 -20.61 6.40 -21.30
N SER A 68 -20.01 6.08 -20.15
CA SER A 68 -19.35 7.08 -19.29
C SER A 68 -18.27 6.35 -18.48
N GLY A 69 -17.01 6.76 -18.69
CA GLY A 69 -15.80 6.01 -18.35
C GLY A 69 -15.47 5.92 -16.86
N GLN A 70 -16.42 5.54 -16.01
CA GLN A 70 -16.12 5.10 -14.66
C GLN A 70 -16.00 3.58 -14.66
N PRO A 71 -14.81 3.01 -14.39
CA PRO A 71 -14.70 1.58 -14.25
C PRO A 71 -15.63 1.14 -13.10
N PRO A 72 -16.52 0.16 -13.32
CA PRO A 72 -17.34 -0.36 -12.25
C PRO A 72 -16.43 -1.00 -11.19
N ASP A 73 -16.76 -0.78 -9.93
CA ASP A 73 -16.37 -1.64 -8.80
C ASP A 73 -14.87 -1.72 -8.44
N ARG A 74 -14.11 -0.62 -8.51
CA ARG A 74 -12.86 -0.59 -7.72
C ARG A 74 -13.24 -0.40 -6.25
N PRO A 75 -12.92 -1.35 -5.34
CA PRO A 75 -13.21 -1.19 -3.92
C PRO A 75 -12.53 0.08 -3.41
N GLN A 76 -13.34 1.02 -2.90
CA GLN A 76 -12.81 2.21 -2.26
C GLN A 76 -12.18 1.81 -0.93
N PRO A 77 -10.97 2.32 -0.60
CA PRO A 77 -10.37 2.04 0.69
C PRO A 77 -11.27 2.61 1.79
N SER A 78 -11.47 1.84 2.87
CA SER A 78 -12.23 2.34 4.01
C SER A 78 -11.45 3.45 4.71
N LEU A 79 -12.15 4.49 5.17
CA LEU A 79 -11.53 5.59 5.92
C LEU A 79 -10.72 5.07 7.11
N ALA A 80 -11.24 4.05 7.81
CA ALA A 80 -10.56 3.41 8.93
C ALA A 80 -9.21 2.78 8.53
N ALA A 81 -9.14 2.10 7.37
CA ALA A 81 -7.88 1.52 6.90
C ALA A 81 -6.86 2.60 6.52
N VAL A 82 -7.33 3.71 5.94
CA VAL A 82 -6.46 4.85 5.59
C VAL A 82 -5.92 5.54 6.85
N GLN A 83 -6.77 5.77 7.86
CA GLN A 83 -6.34 6.34 9.14
C GLN A 83 -5.37 5.41 9.87
N TRP A 84 -5.64 4.10 9.90
CA TRP A 84 -4.72 3.12 10.48
C TRP A 84 -3.34 3.17 9.81
N LEU A 85 -3.31 3.26 8.49
CA LEU A 85 -2.07 3.37 7.73
C LEU A 85 -1.29 4.64 8.09
N GLN A 86 -1.97 5.79 8.17
CA GLN A 86 -1.36 7.06 8.56
C GLN A 86 -0.76 6.98 9.97
N CYS A 87 -1.54 6.54 10.97
CA CYS A 87 -1.05 6.41 12.34
C CYS A 87 0.16 5.46 12.45
N CYS A 88 0.17 4.39 11.64
CA CYS A 88 1.29 3.47 11.60
C CYS A 88 2.57 4.14 11.07
N LEU A 89 2.46 4.93 10.01
CA LEU A 89 3.60 5.67 9.44
C LEU A 89 4.11 6.76 10.37
N GLU A 90 3.22 7.51 11.02
CA GLU A 90 3.59 8.50 12.03
C GLU A 90 4.37 7.85 13.19
N SER A 91 3.94 6.65 13.60
CA SER A 91 4.66 5.89 14.62
C SER A 91 6.09 5.55 14.16
N PHE A 92 6.29 5.14 12.91
CA PHE A 92 7.64 4.89 12.37
C PHE A 92 8.49 6.15 12.29
N TRP A 93 7.91 7.30 11.95
CA TRP A 93 8.64 8.57 11.91
C TRP A 93 9.05 9.05 13.30
N GLY A 94 8.21 8.82 14.31
CA GLY A 94 8.56 9.08 15.72
C GLY A 94 9.67 8.21 16.28
N LEU A 95 10.02 7.09 15.62
CA LEU A 95 11.14 6.23 16.00
C LEU A 95 12.50 6.72 15.49
N GLU A 96 12.53 7.70 14.57
CA GLU A 96 13.77 8.27 14.00
C GLU A 96 14.77 7.21 13.48
N LEU A 97 14.26 6.14 12.87
CA LEU A 97 15.07 5.02 12.41
C LEU A 97 16.13 5.43 11.37
N SER A 98 17.36 4.99 11.60
CA SER A 98 18.46 5.15 10.65
C SER A 98 18.30 4.22 9.44
N PRO A 99 19.00 4.48 8.31
CA PRO A 99 18.98 3.58 7.15
C PRO A 99 19.41 2.14 7.46
N LYS A 100 20.28 1.94 8.45
CA LYS A 100 20.75 0.61 8.88
C LYS A 100 19.66 -0.14 9.63
N GLU A 101 18.91 0.54 10.51
CA GLU A 101 17.79 -0.06 11.24
C GLU A 101 16.65 -0.43 10.30
N TYR A 102 16.34 0.42 9.31
CA TYR A 102 15.42 0.06 8.24
C TYR A 102 15.87 -1.19 7.46
N ALA A 103 17.16 -1.32 7.17
CA ALA A 103 17.68 -2.52 6.50
C ALA A 103 17.56 -3.77 7.39
N CYS A 104 17.82 -3.64 8.69
CA CYS A 104 17.66 -4.70 9.68
C CYS A 104 16.20 -5.17 9.76
N LEU A 105 15.26 -4.26 9.95
CA LEU A 105 13.83 -4.56 10.00
C LEU A 105 13.33 -5.23 8.72
N LYS A 106 13.79 -4.79 7.53
CA LYS A 106 13.47 -5.47 6.27
C LYS A 106 13.98 -6.90 6.22
N GLY A 107 15.16 -7.16 6.77
CA GLY A 107 15.70 -8.52 6.91
C GLY A 107 14.82 -9.37 7.83
N THR A 108 14.47 -8.86 9.01
CA THR A 108 13.61 -9.54 9.99
C THR A 108 12.20 -9.81 9.48
N ILE A 109 11.66 -8.95 8.63
CA ILE A 109 10.33 -9.15 8.02
C ILE A 109 10.40 -10.19 6.90
N LEU A 110 11.53 -10.27 6.19
CA LEU A 110 11.70 -11.11 5.02
C LEU A 110 11.95 -12.59 5.35
N PHE A 111 12.60 -12.90 6.47
CA PHE A 111 12.99 -14.25 6.89
C PHE A 111 12.37 -14.61 8.24
#